data_AF-R5V572-F1
#
_entry.id   AF-R5V572-F1
#
_cell.length_a   1.000
_cell.length_b   1.000
_cell.length_c   1.000
_cell.angle_alpha   90.00
_cell.angle_beta   90.00
_cell.angle_gamma   90.00
#
_symmetry.space_group_name_H-M   'P 1'
#
loop_
_entity.id
_entity.type
_entity.pdbx_description
1 polymer ?
#
loop_
_entity_poly.entity_id
_entity_poly.type
_entity_poly.pdbx_seq_one_letter_code
_entity_poly.pdbx_strand_id
1 'polypeptide(L)'
;MEKDNIQVLDFNKDIDYTSKAILKATFLDKPIYFVTYEPYFGPITMQYLPNGGIQSLFFGYLIIKVNNGFMKVSQLIFQNQNYTSFEFIAKYPNLMNQVLQNGQL
;
A
#
# COMPACT_ATOMS: atom_id res chain seq x y z
N MET A 1 14.90 -1.42 -11.72
CA MET A 1 14.17 -2.51 -11.04
C MET A 1 14.41 -3.76 -11.83
N GLU A 2 15.04 -4.78 -11.23
CA GLU A 2 14.95 -6.12 -11.77
C GLU A 2 13.47 -6.52 -11.77
N LYS A 3 12.92 -6.84 -12.94
CA LYS A 3 11.50 -7.15 -13.12
C LYS A 3 11.08 -8.43 -12.39
N ASP A 4 12.06 -9.23 -11.96
CA ASP A 4 11.88 -10.59 -11.48
C ASP A 4 11.37 -10.69 -10.04
N ASN A 5 11.22 -9.55 -9.35
CA ASN A 5 10.76 -9.51 -7.96
C ASN A 5 9.47 -8.69 -7.75
N ILE A 6 8.72 -8.40 -8.82
CA ILE A 6 7.43 -7.70 -8.72
C ILE A 6 6.30 -8.73 -8.66
N GLN A 7 5.47 -8.66 -7.62
CA GLN A 7 4.28 -9.49 -7.47
C GLN A 7 3.02 -8.65 -7.59
N VAL A 8 2.05 -9.14 -8.36
CA VAL A 8 0.73 -8.52 -8.46
C VAL A 8 -0.01 -8.74 -7.14
N LEU A 9 -0.41 -7.64 -6.50
CA LEU A 9 -1.12 -7.68 -5.23
C LEU A 9 -2.62 -7.90 -5.46
N ASP A 10 -3.15 -8.92 -4.81
CA ASP A 10 -4.58 -9.14 -4.60
C ASP A 10 -4.87 -8.91 -3.11
N PHE A 11 -5.56 -7.82 -2.79
CA PHE A 11 -5.81 -7.44 -1.39
C PHE A 11 -6.70 -8.44 -0.64
N ASN A 12 -7.36 -9.36 -1.34
CA ASN A 12 -8.19 -10.42 -0.76
C ASN A 12 -7.41 -11.71 -0.47
N LYS A 13 -6.11 -11.74 -0.77
CA LYS A 13 -5.21 -12.82 -0.39
C LYS A 13 -4.29 -12.37 0.73
N ASP A 14 -3.80 -13.34 1.49
CA ASP A 14 -2.82 -13.07 2.53
C ASP A 14 -1.51 -12.58 1.92
N ILE A 15 -0.95 -11.55 2.52
CA ILE A 15 0.37 -11.06 2.14
C ILE A 15 1.42 -11.92 2.84
N ASP A 16 2.36 -12.44 2.06
CA ASP A 16 3.59 -13.04 2.57
C ASP A 16 4.66 -11.96 2.81
N TYR A 17 4.83 -11.59 4.07
CA TYR A 17 5.81 -10.61 4.51
C TYR A 17 7.23 -11.17 4.64
N THR A 18 7.42 -12.49 4.47
CA THR A 18 8.77 -13.09 4.44
C THR A 18 9.41 -12.94 3.06
N SER A 19 8.59 -12.78 2.02
CA SER A 19 9.04 -12.43 0.68
C SER A 19 9.60 -11.01 0.65
N LYS A 20 10.74 -10.80 -0.02
CA LYS A 20 11.29 -9.46 -0.29
C LYS A 20 10.72 -8.86 -1.58
N ALA A 21 9.51 -9.25 -1.95
CA ALA A 21 8.89 -8.85 -3.20
C ALA A 21 8.49 -7.37 -3.20
N ILE A 22 8.39 -6.78 -4.38
CA ILE A 22 7.74 -5.49 -4.59
C ILE A 22 6.29 -5.78 -4.95
N LEU A 23 5.35 -5.24 -4.18
CA LEU A 23 3.93 -5.46 -4.43
C LEU A 23 3.37 -4.40 -5.38
N LYS A 24 2.77 -4.82 -6.50
CA LYS A 24 2.12 -3.95 -7.49
C LYS A 24 0.62 -3.91 -7.25
N ALA A 25 0.08 -2.72 -7.04
CA ALA A 25 -1.36 -2.42 -6.99
C ALA A 25 -1.70 -1.30 -7.98
N THR A 26 -2.97 -0.86 -7.99
CA THR A 26 -3.44 0.24 -8.84
C THR A 26 -4.04 1.36 -8.00
N PHE A 27 -3.61 2.60 -8.28
CA PHE A 27 -4.12 3.84 -7.69
C PHE A 27 -4.36 4.88 -8.78
N LEU A 28 -5.57 5.46 -8.85
CA LEU A 28 -5.97 6.42 -9.88
C LEU A 28 -5.66 5.92 -11.31
N ASP A 29 -6.05 4.66 -11.58
CA ASP A 29 -5.82 3.96 -12.85
C ASP A 29 -4.34 3.87 -13.27
N LYS A 30 -3.41 4.03 -12.32
CA LYS A 30 -1.97 3.96 -12.53
C LYS A 30 -1.33 2.97 -11.57
N PRO A 31 -0.24 2.30 -11.97
CA PRO A 31 0.44 1.35 -11.10
C PRO A 31 1.12 2.08 -9.93
N ILE A 32 0.94 1.53 -8.74
CA ILE A 32 1.66 1.88 -7.52
C ILE A 32 2.41 0.64 -7.03
N TYR A 33 3.64 0.81 -6.58
CA TYR A 33 4.50 -0.28 -6.15
C TYR A 33 4.91 -0.07 -4.70
N PHE A 34 4.66 -1.03 -3.81
CA PHE A 34 5.10 -1.01 -2.43
C PHE A 34 6.45 -1.71 -2.32
N VAL A 35 7.49 -0.94 -1.99
CA VAL A 35 8.88 -1.42 -1.98
C VAL A 35 9.29 -1.87 -0.59
N THR A 36 8.87 -1.12 0.43
CA THR A 36 9.15 -1.44 1.84
C THR A 36 7.83 -1.40 2.59
N TYR A 37 7.43 -2.57 3.10
CA TYR A 37 6.17 -2.75 3.82
C TYR A 37 6.30 -3.84 4.89
N GLU A 38 5.46 -3.77 5.91
CA GLU A 38 5.43 -4.73 7.01
C GLU A 38 4.01 -4.82 7.63
N PRO A 39 3.73 -5.87 8.43
CA PRO A 39 2.48 -5.94 9.18
C PRO A 39 2.35 -4.75 10.13
N TYR A 40 1.12 -4.29 10.34
CA TYR A 40 0.81 -3.18 11.24
C TYR A 40 -0.15 -3.61 12.35
N PHE A 41 0.25 -3.33 13.60
CA PHE A 41 -0.50 -3.65 14.82
C PHE A 41 -0.83 -2.41 15.67
N GLY A 42 -0.80 -1.22 15.08
CA GLY A 42 -1.03 0.04 15.79
C GLY A 42 -2.45 0.59 15.62
N PRO A 43 -2.69 1.85 16.06
CA PRO A 43 -3.97 2.52 15.92
C PRO A 43 -4.45 2.63 14.46
N ILE A 44 -5.72 2.33 14.24
CA ILE A 44 -6.44 2.50 12.98
C ILE A 44 -7.65 3.43 13.19
N THR A 45 -8.19 4.01 12.13
CA THR A 45 -9.46 4.74 12.21
C THR A 45 -10.63 3.77 12.42
N MET A 46 -11.72 4.22 13.06
CA MET A 46 -12.85 3.34 13.44
C MET A 46 -13.72 2.86 12.26
N GLN A 47 -13.63 3.47 11.09
CA GLN A 47 -14.42 3.07 9.91
C GLN A 47 -13.68 1.99 9.13
N TYR A 48 -14.05 0.72 9.27
CA TYR A 48 -13.42 -0.35 8.50
C TYR A 48 -13.68 -0.16 7.01
N LEU A 49 -12.60 0.10 6.26
CA LEU A 49 -12.63 0.09 4.80
C LEU A 49 -12.50 -1.36 4.30
N PRO A 50 -12.93 -1.65 3.05
CA PRO A 50 -12.63 -2.93 2.43
C PRO A 50 -11.12 -3.14 2.28
N ASN A 51 -10.72 -4.38 1.98
CA ASN A 51 -9.36 -4.71 1.57
C ASN A 51 -8.92 -3.79 0.39
N GLY A 52 -7.72 -3.22 0.50
CA GLY A 52 -7.21 -2.15 -0.37
C GLY A 52 -7.48 -0.73 0.14
N GLY A 53 -8.32 -0.57 1.16
CA GLY A 53 -8.64 0.72 1.77
C GLY A 53 -7.46 1.34 2.53
N ILE A 54 -7.17 2.61 2.27
CA ILE A 54 -6.22 3.42 3.03
C ILE A 54 -6.87 3.81 4.36
N GLN A 55 -6.61 3.01 5.38
CA GLN A 55 -7.27 3.03 6.68
C GLN A 55 -6.74 4.15 7.60
N SER A 56 -5.45 4.46 7.52
CA SER A 56 -4.82 5.44 8.42
C SER A 56 -3.58 6.03 7.79
N LEU A 57 -3.26 7.26 8.20
CA LEU A 57 -2.05 8.00 7.82
C LEU A 57 -1.13 8.23 9.05
N PHE A 58 -1.20 7.33 10.04
CA PHE A 58 -0.61 7.51 11.36
C PHE A 58 0.91 7.71 11.29
N PHE A 59 1.43 8.75 11.97
CA PHE A 59 2.83 9.18 11.91
C PHE A 59 3.39 9.33 10.48
N GLY A 60 2.54 9.63 9.48
CA GLY A 60 2.98 9.79 8.09
C GLY A 60 3.23 8.47 7.36
N TYR A 61 2.78 7.33 7.91
CA TYR A 61 2.79 6.06 7.21
C TYR A 61 1.47 5.80 6.51
N LEU A 62 1.53 5.19 5.32
CA LEU A 62 0.35 4.72 4.61
C LEU A 62 -0.05 3.35 5.18
N ILE A 63 -1.20 3.29 5.85
CA ILE A 63 -1.72 2.06 6.45
C ILE A 63 -2.88 1.55 5.59
N ILE A 64 -2.74 0.35 5.03
CA ILE A 64 -3.69 -0.23 4.08
C ILE A 64 -4.32 -1.48 4.71
N LYS A 65 -5.64 -1.63 4.58
CA LYS A 65 -6.35 -2.86 4.96
C LYS A 65 -6.01 -3.97 3.97
N VAL A 66 -5.62 -5.13 4.48
CA VAL A 66 -5.28 -6.34 3.68
C VAL A 66 -5.94 -7.56 4.29
N ASN A 67 -6.00 -8.70 3.60
CA ASN A 67 -6.76 -9.86 4.07
C ASN A 67 -6.37 -10.31 5.49
N ASN A 68 -5.07 -10.45 5.76
CA ASN A 68 -4.52 -10.84 7.05
C ASN A 68 -4.20 -9.66 7.99
N GLY A 69 -4.96 -8.57 7.93
CA GLY A 69 -4.89 -7.46 8.88
C GLY A 69 -4.62 -6.11 8.23
N PHE A 70 -3.53 -5.45 8.61
CA PHE A 70 -3.12 -4.16 8.07
C PHE A 70 -1.65 -4.20 7.65
N MET A 71 -1.37 -3.51 6.55
CA MET A 71 -0.02 -3.33 6.02
C MET A 71 0.40 -1.88 6.21
N LYS A 72 1.55 -1.67 6.85
CA LYS A 72 2.24 -0.38 6.88
C LYS A 72 3.18 -0.32 5.69
N VAL A 73 3.05 0.71 4.86
CA VAL A 73 4.00 1.02 3.78
C VAL A 73 4.89 2.17 4.23
N SER A 74 6.20 2.00 4.05
CA SER A 74 7.21 3.03 4.35
C SER A 74 7.76 3.67 3.08
N GLN A 75 7.91 2.89 2.02
CA GLN A 75 8.43 3.34 0.73
C GLN A 75 7.62 2.75 -0.43
N LEU A 76 7.36 3.59 -1.43
CA LEU A 76 6.59 3.22 -2.61
C LEU A 76 7.10 3.93 -3.86
N ILE A 77 6.70 3.42 -5.02
CA ILE A 77 6.92 4.04 -6.32
C ILE A 77 5.57 4.33 -6.96
N PHE A 78 5.38 5.56 -7.41
CA PHE A 78 4.20 5.96 -8.17
C PHE A 78 4.61 6.92 -9.29
N GLN A 79 4.10 6.71 -10.51
CA GLN A 79 4.44 7.52 -11.68
C GLN A 79 5.96 7.67 -11.90
N ASN A 80 6.70 6.56 -11.76
CA ASN A 80 8.16 6.49 -11.90
C ASN A 80 8.96 7.35 -10.91
N GLN A 81 8.34 7.79 -9.81
CA GLN A 81 9.00 8.52 -8.72
C GLN A 81 8.97 7.69 -7.45
N ASN A 82 10.11 7.64 -6.75
CA ASN A 82 10.20 7.02 -5.42
C ASN A 82 9.68 8.01 -4.37
N TYR A 83 8.94 7.50 -3.40
CA TYR A 83 8.45 8.26 -2.26
C TYR A 83 8.65 7.47 -0.97
N THR A 84 8.95 8.18 0.10
CA THR A 84 8.49 7.77 1.43
C THR A 84 6.98 7.97 1.52
N SER A 85 6.29 7.21 2.39
CA SER A 85 4.86 7.43 2.61
C SER A 85 4.55 8.86 3.05
N PHE A 86 5.42 9.50 3.84
CA PHE A 86 5.26 10.88 4.27
C PHE A 86 5.23 11.85 3.08
N GLU A 87 6.18 11.74 2.15
CA GLU A 87 6.23 12.57 0.94
C GLU A 87 5.03 12.31 0.03
N PHE A 88 4.64 11.04 -0.12
CA PHE A 88 3.49 10.67 -0.93
C PHE A 88 2.19 11.27 -0.38
N ILE A 89 1.98 11.19 0.94
CA ILE A 89 0.81 11.77 1.62
C ILE A 89 0.77 13.29 1.47
N ALA A 90 1.92 13.97 1.58
CA ALA A 90 1.99 15.41 1.38
C ALA A 90 1.65 15.82 -0.06
N LYS A 91 2.03 15.00 -1.05
CA LYS A 91 1.81 15.27 -2.49
C LYS A 91 0.38 14.95 -2.95
N TYR A 92 -0.25 13.92 -2.39
CA TYR A 92 -1.60 13.49 -2.73
C TYR A 92 -2.53 13.71 -1.52
N PRO A 93 -3.11 14.91 -1.36
CA PRO A 93 -4.05 15.16 -0.28
C PRO A 93 -5.33 14.33 -0.48
N ASN A 94 -5.98 13.93 0.61
CA ASN A 94 -7.22 13.13 0.63
C ASN A 94 -7.07 11.62 0.31
N LEU A 95 -5.92 11.02 0.64
CA LEU A 95 -5.72 9.57 0.53
C LEU A 95 -6.56 8.75 1.51
N MET A 96 -6.91 9.31 2.67
CA MET A 96 -7.70 8.60 3.66
C MET A 96 -9.06 8.21 3.08
N ASN A 97 -9.51 6.99 3.34
CA ASN A 97 -10.77 6.42 2.80
C ASN A 97 -10.77 6.15 1.28
N GLN A 98 -9.65 6.34 0.58
CA GLN A 98 -9.50 5.84 -0.78
C GLN A 98 -9.30 4.32 -0.75
N VAL A 99 -9.82 3.63 -1.76
CA VAL A 99 -9.66 2.19 -1.94
C VAL A 99 -8.76 1.94 -3.14
N LEU A 100 -7.60 1.37 -2.88
CA LEU A 100 -6.69 0.88 -3.90
C LEU A 100 -7.30 -0.32 -4.59
N GLN A 101 -7.06 -0.44 -5.89
CA GLN A 101 -7.49 -1.58 -6.66
C GLN A 101 -6.38 -2.63 -6.70
N ASN A 102 -6.77 -3.89 -6.85
CA ASN A 102 -5.84 -4.98 -7.11
C ASN A 102 -4.91 -4.63 -8.29
N GLY A 103 -3.68 -5.13 -8.23
CA GLY A 103 -2.77 -5.00 -9.35
C GLY A 103 -3.34 -5.72 -10.58
N GLN A 104 -3.10 -5.15 -11.75
CA GLN A 104 -3.38 -5.81 -13.03
C GLN A 104 -2.05 -6.29 -13.62
N LEU A 105 -2.08 -7.40 -14.37
CA LEU A 105 -0.91 -7.91 -15.08
C LEU A 105 -0.46 -6.88 -16.12
#